data_AF-A0A6B3ECS8-F1
#
_entry.id   AF-A0A6B3ECS8-F1
#
_cell.length_a   1.000
_cell.length_b   1.000
_cell.length_c   1.000
_cell.angle_alpha   90.00
_cell.angle_beta   90.00
_cell.angle_gamma   90.00
#
_symmetry.space_group_name_H-M   'P 1'
#
loop_
_entity.id
_entity.type
_entity.pdbx_description
1 polymer ?
#
loop_
_entity_poly.entity_id
_entity_poly.type
_entity_poly.pdbx_seq_one_letter_code
_entity_poly.pdbx_strand_id
1 'polypeptide(L)'
;IRRLGDLLGETLVRQEGPELLELVERVRHLTRSDGEAAARLLGETELETAAQLVRAFSTYFHLANIAEQVHRGRELRERRAEEGSLLARTADRLKDADPEHLRETVAHLNVRPVFTAHPTEA
;
A
#
# COMPACT_ATOMS: atom_id res chain seq x y z
N ILE A 1 -7.04 -7.43 -5.20
CA ILE A 1 -5.67 -7.98 -5.05
C ILE A 1 -5.44 -9.20 -5.94
N ARG A 2 -6.30 -10.23 -5.92
CA ARG A 2 -6.11 -11.50 -6.69
C ARG A 2 -5.65 -11.29 -8.14
N ARG A 3 -6.40 -10.53 -8.95
CA ARG A 3 -6.05 -10.23 -10.36
C ARG A 3 -4.62 -9.67 -10.57
N LEU A 4 -4.14 -8.80 -9.68
CA LEU A 4 -2.78 -8.26 -9.81
C LEU A 4 -1.72 -9.31 -9.44
N GLY A 5 -2.03 -10.18 -8.48
CA GLY A 5 -1.17 -11.31 -8.14
C GLY A 5 -1.09 -12.34 -9.26
N ASP A 6 -2.21 -12.61 -9.94
CA ASP A 6 -2.27 -13.53 -11.07
C ASP A 6 -1.42 -13.00 -12.25
N LEU A 7 -1.58 -11.72 -12.60
CA LEU A 7 -0.79 -11.06 -13.66
C LEU A 7 0.71 -11.00 -13.33
N LEU A 8 1.07 -10.81 -12.06
CA LEU A 8 2.46 -10.89 -11.64
C LEU A 8 2.99 -12.32 -11.77
N GLY A 9 2.21 -13.33 -11.37
CA GLY A 9 2.56 -14.73 -11.55
C GLY A 9 2.84 -15.07 -13.02
N GLU A 10 1.94 -14.68 -13.92
CA GLU A 10 2.15 -14.83 -15.37
C GLU A 10 3.43 -14.13 -15.86
N THR A 11 3.74 -12.96 -15.30
CA THR A 11 4.94 -12.19 -15.66
C THR A 11 6.21 -12.87 -15.18
N LEU A 12 6.21 -13.41 -13.95
CA LEU A 12 7.32 -14.19 -13.40
C LEU A 12 7.59 -15.42 -14.27
N VAL A 13 6.54 -16.16 -14.63
CA VAL A 13 6.66 -17.32 -15.53
C VAL A 13 7.28 -16.94 -16.88
N ARG A 14 6.83 -15.81 -17.47
CA ARG A 14 7.36 -15.36 -18.77
C ARG A 14 8.82 -14.89 -18.72
N GLN A 15 9.27 -14.33 -17.61
CA GLN A 15 10.59 -13.69 -17.52
C GLN A 15 11.66 -14.60 -16.92
N GLU A 16 11.30 -15.41 -15.93
CA GLU A 16 12.24 -16.14 -15.07
C GLU A 16 11.92 -17.65 -15.01
N GLY A 17 10.81 -18.09 -15.64
CA GLY A 17 10.37 -19.48 -15.67
C GLY A 17 9.36 -19.84 -14.56
N PRO A 18 8.68 -21.00 -14.71
CA PRO A 18 7.70 -21.47 -13.73
C PRO A 18 8.30 -21.81 -12.36
N GLU A 19 9.57 -22.20 -12.30
CA GLU A 19 10.27 -22.63 -11.09
C GLU A 19 10.34 -21.49 -10.06
N LEU A 20 10.53 -20.25 -10.51
CA LEU A 20 10.54 -19.10 -9.62
C LEU A 20 9.16 -18.86 -8.98
N LEU A 21 8.08 -18.99 -9.76
CA LEU A 21 6.73 -18.83 -9.22
C LEU A 21 6.40 -19.93 -8.21
N GLU A 22 6.78 -21.17 -8.49
CA GLU A 22 6.61 -22.29 -7.56
C GLU A 22 7.37 -22.04 -6.26
N LEU A 23 8.61 -21.55 -6.34
CA LEU A 23 9.40 -21.22 -5.16
C LEU A 23 8.77 -20.08 -4.35
N VAL A 24 8.28 -19.03 -5.01
CA VAL A 24 7.53 -17.93 -4.35
C VAL A 24 6.34 -18.48 -3.59
N GLU A 25 5.50 -19.30 -4.22
CA GLU A 25 4.30 -19.86 -3.59
C GLU A 25 4.66 -20.84 -2.45
N ARG A 26 5.73 -21.63 -2.61
CA ARG A 26 6.25 -22.50 -1.55
C ARG A 26 6.70 -21.69 -0.34
N VAL A 27 7.46 -20.62 -0.54
CA VAL A 27 7.89 -19.71 0.55
C VAL A 27 6.66 -19.07 1.20
N ARG A 28 5.69 -18.55 0.43
CA ARG A 28 4.44 -17.96 0.96
C ARG A 28 3.62 -18.94 1.79
N HIS A 29 3.61 -20.21 1.41
CA HIS A 29 2.92 -21.25 2.15
C HIS A 29 3.66 -21.54 3.45
N LEU A 30 4.95 -21.85 3.39
CA LEU A 30 5.77 -22.18 4.56
C LEU A 30 5.81 -21.06 5.58
N THR A 31 5.94 -19.79 5.17
CA THR A 31 5.91 -18.66 6.12
C THR A 31 4.61 -18.60 6.95
N ARG A 32 3.50 -19.18 6.46
CA ARG A 32 2.23 -19.25 7.20
C ARG A 32 2.05 -20.54 8.00
N SER A 33 2.63 -21.65 7.55
CA SER A 33 2.44 -22.98 8.15
C SER A 33 3.59 -23.44 9.04
N ASP A 34 4.83 -23.18 8.64
CA ASP A 34 6.07 -23.56 9.32
C ASP A 34 7.20 -22.57 8.98
N GLY A 35 7.40 -21.59 9.87
CA GLY A 35 8.43 -20.56 9.71
C GLY A 35 9.87 -21.10 9.77
N GLU A 36 10.12 -22.19 10.49
CA GLU A 36 11.45 -22.80 10.53
C GLU A 36 11.78 -23.49 9.21
N ALA A 37 10.81 -24.17 8.61
CA ALA A 37 10.97 -24.74 7.28
C ALA A 37 11.18 -23.66 6.21
N ALA A 38 10.49 -22.53 6.31
CA ALA A 38 10.74 -21.38 5.44
C ALA A 38 12.18 -20.86 5.58
N ALA A 39 12.67 -20.72 6.81
CA ALA A 39 14.03 -20.25 7.08
C ALA A 39 15.09 -21.22 6.54
N ARG A 40 14.90 -22.53 6.71
CA ARG A 40 15.80 -23.56 6.13
C ARG A 40 15.83 -23.49 4.60
N LEU A 41 14.66 -23.44 3.96
CA LEU A 41 14.55 -23.32 2.51
C LEU A 41 15.29 -22.08 1.97
N LEU A 42 15.11 -20.93 2.63
CA LEU A 42 15.78 -19.69 2.26
C LEU A 42 17.29 -19.74 2.50
N GLY A 43 17.73 -20.42 3.58
CA GLY A 43 19.16 -20.63 3.87
C GLY A 43 19.88 -21.54 2.88
N GLU A 44 19.15 -22.43 2.22
CA GLU A 44 19.66 -23.33 1.17
C GLU A 44 19.52 -22.74 -0.25
N THR A 45 18.87 -21.58 -0.40
CA THR A 45 18.64 -20.95 -1.70
C THR A 45 19.89 -20.22 -2.19
N GLU A 46 20.31 -20.50 -3.42
CA GLU A 46 21.41 -19.80 -4.08
C GLU A 46 21.18 -18.29 -4.13
N LEU A 47 22.26 -17.51 -3.99
CA LEU A 47 22.18 -16.06 -3.85
C LEU A 47 21.44 -15.37 -5.01
N GLU A 48 21.64 -15.85 -6.25
CA GLU A 48 20.98 -15.32 -7.44
C GLU A 48 19.46 -15.53 -7.39
N THR A 49 19.03 -16.74 -7.02
CA THR A 49 17.60 -17.08 -6.84
C THR A 49 17.01 -16.33 -5.65
N ALA A 50 17.75 -16.15 -4.56
CA ALA A 50 17.31 -15.35 -3.43
C ALA A 50 17.07 -13.89 -3.84
N ALA A 51 17.93 -13.32 -4.69
CA ALA A 51 17.73 -11.97 -5.24
C ALA A 51 16.47 -11.88 -6.12
N GLN A 52 16.19 -12.90 -6.94
CA GLN A 52 14.94 -12.99 -7.72
C GLN A 52 13.71 -13.07 -6.80
N LEU A 53 13.76 -13.89 -5.74
CA LEU A 53 12.68 -13.98 -4.74
C LEU A 53 12.41 -12.62 -4.08
N VAL A 54 13.45 -11.91 -3.64
CA VAL A 54 13.30 -10.58 -3.03
C VAL A 54 12.62 -9.61 -3.99
N ARG A 55 13.00 -9.60 -5.27
CA ARG A 55 12.35 -8.76 -6.30
C ARG A 55 10.88 -9.13 -6.50
N ALA A 56 10.57 -10.43 -6.56
CA ALA A 56 9.20 -10.91 -6.71
C ALA A 56 8.34 -10.45 -5.51
N PHE A 57 8.78 -10.70 -4.27
CA PHE A 57 8.07 -10.29 -3.06
C PHE A 57 7.92 -8.77 -2.94
N SER A 58 8.97 -8.01 -3.26
CA SER A 58 8.90 -6.53 -3.29
C SER A 58 7.84 -6.05 -4.29
N THR A 59 7.78 -6.68 -5.46
CA THR A 59 6.77 -6.34 -6.49
C THR A 59 5.35 -6.70 -6.02
N TYR A 60 5.16 -7.87 -5.40
CA TYR A 60 3.88 -8.22 -4.77
C TYR A 60 3.46 -7.17 -3.72
N PHE A 61 4.39 -6.71 -2.88
CA PHE A 61 4.12 -5.71 -1.86
C PHE A 61 3.72 -4.36 -2.46
N HIS A 62 4.44 -3.89 -3.47
CA HIS A 62 4.07 -2.67 -4.20
C HIS A 62 2.69 -2.77 -4.83
N LEU A 63 2.35 -3.90 -5.46
CA LEU A 63 1.03 -4.11 -6.05
C LEU A 63 -0.08 -4.13 -4.99
N ALA A 64 0.17 -4.74 -3.83
CA ALA A 64 -0.77 -4.72 -2.70
C ALA A 64 -1.00 -3.28 -2.21
N ASN A 65 0.07 -2.52 -2.00
CA ASN A 65 0.00 -1.12 -1.56
C ASN A 65 -0.79 -0.27 -2.56
N ILE A 66 -0.48 -0.36 -3.86
CA ILE A 66 -1.19 0.39 -4.90
C ILE A 66 -2.67 0.01 -4.92
N ALA A 67 -2.99 -1.29 -4.82
CA ALA A 67 -4.38 -1.75 -4.80
C ALA A 67 -5.15 -1.18 -3.61
N GLU A 68 -4.53 -1.14 -2.43
CA GLU A 68 -5.10 -0.54 -1.22
C GLU A 68 -5.30 0.97 -1.39
N GLN A 69 -4.29 1.70 -1.90
CA GLN A 69 -4.42 3.15 -2.13
C GLN A 69 -5.53 3.48 -3.13
N VAL A 70 -5.67 2.69 -4.20
CA VAL A 70 -6.76 2.85 -5.17
C VAL A 70 -8.12 2.58 -4.51
N HIS A 71 -8.22 1.53 -3.70
CA HIS A 71 -9.45 1.19 -3.00
C HIS A 71 -9.84 2.30 -2.00
N ARG A 72 -8.91 2.71 -1.14
CA ARG A 72 -9.10 3.83 -0.20
C ARG A 72 -9.49 5.12 -0.91
N GLY A 73 -8.87 5.41 -2.05
CA GLY A 73 -9.22 6.55 -2.88
C GLY A 73 -10.63 6.49 -3.46
N ARG A 74 -11.16 5.30 -3.77
CA ARG A 74 -12.56 5.11 -4.19
C ARG A 74 -13.51 5.34 -3.03
N GLU A 75 -13.28 4.71 -1.88
CA GLU A 75 -14.12 4.88 -0.69
C GLU A 75 -14.20 6.34 -0.26
N LEU A 76 -13.08 7.08 -0.29
CA LEU A 76 -13.07 8.51 0.03
C LEU A 76 -13.89 9.35 -0.96
N ARG A 77 -13.92 8.97 -2.24
CA ARG A 77 -14.75 9.65 -3.25
C ARG A 77 -16.22 9.33 -3.09
N GLU A 78 -16.56 8.08 -2.82
CA GLU A 78 -17.94 7.62 -2.58
C GLU A 78 -18.52 8.34 -1.35
N ARG A 79 -17.81 8.31 -0.22
CA ARG A 79 -18.22 9.06 0.99
C ARG A 79 -18.37 10.56 0.72
N ARG A 80 -17.49 11.15 -0.09
CA ARG A 80 -17.59 12.56 -0.47
C ARG A 80 -18.82 12.86 -1.34
N ALA A 81 -19.23 11.92 -2.20
CA ALA A 81 -20.43 12.07 -3.02
C ALA A 81 -21.71 11.93 -2.19
N GLU A 82 -21.72 11.04 -1.19
CA GLU A 82 -22.86 10.79 -0.31
C GLU A 82 -23.03 11.86 0.78
N GLU A 83 -21.94 12.20 1.47
CA GLU A 83 -21.96 13.02 2.69
C GLU A 83 -21.46 14.46 2.44
N GLY A 84 -20.94 14.75 1.25
CA GLY A 84 -20.24 15.99 0.95
C GLY A 84 -18.79 16.01 1.42
N SER A 85 -18.05 17.03 1.00
CA SER A 85 -16.63 17.17 1.37
C SER A 85 -16.45 17.41 2.87
N LEU A 86 -15.29 17.04 3.42
CA LEU A 86 -14.99 17.30 4.84
C LEU A 86 -15.13 18.80 5.18
N LEU A 87 -14.65 19.69 4.29
CA LEU A 87 -14.81 21.14 4.48
C LEU A 87 -16.27 21.60 4.42
N ALA A 88 -17.07 21.03 3.51
CA ALA A 88 -18.49 21.36 3.41
C ALA A 88 -19.23 20.96 4.69
N ARG A 89 -18.99 19.74 5.18
CA ARG A 89 -19.57 19.28 6.45
C ARG A 89 -19.10 20.09 7.66
N THR A 90 -17.83 20.49 7.68
CA THR A 90 -17.33 21.39 8.71
C THR A 90 -18.02 22.75 8.63
N ALA A 91 -18.21 23.31 7.44
CA ALA A 91 -18.95 24.56 7.26
C ALA A 91 -20.41 24.42 7.71
N ASP A 92 -21.07 23.31 7.40
CA ASP A 92 -22.44 23.02 7.86
C ASP A 92 -22.56 23.00 9.38
N ARG A 93 -21.58 22.45 10.08
CA ARG A 93 -21.52 22.41 11.55
C ARG A 93 -21.23 23.76 12.19
N LEU A 94 -20.73 24.73 11.42
CA LEU A 94 -20.34 26.05 11.90
C LEU A 94 -21.33 27.15 11.48
N LYS A 95 -22.49 26.79 10.91
CA LYS A 95 -23.51 27.75 10.44
C LYS A 95 -24.02 28.71 11.52
N ASP A 96 -24.11 28.23 12.76
CA ASP A 96 -24.62 29.01 13.90
C ASP A 96 -23.50 29.63 14.75
N ALA A 97 -22.23 29.51 14.33
CA ALA A 97 -21.11 30.11 15.04
C ALA A 97 -21.01 31.61 14.75
N ASP A 98 -20.38 32.35 15.66
CA ASP A 98 -20.15 33.79 15.50
C ASP A 98 -19.31 34.08 14.23
N PRO A 99 -19.86 34.86 13.27
CA PRO A 99 -19.17 35.17 12.02
C PRO A 99 -17.84 35.92 12.19
N GLU A 100 -17.72 36.78 13.21
CA GLU A 100 -16.48 37.53 13.44
C GLU A 100 -15.38 36.60 13.94
N HIS A 101 -15.67 35.82 14.96
CA HIS A 101 -14.75 34.82 15.49
C HIS A 101 -14.32 33.78 14.44
N LEU A 102 -15.25 33.33 13.58
CA LEU A 102 -14.95 32.46 12.45
C LEU A 102 -13.94 33.11 11.48
N ARG A 103 -14.16 34.37 11.13
CA ARG A 103 -13.29 35.12 10.21
C ARG A 103 -11.89 35.28 10.79
N GLU A 104 -11.77 35.65 12.05
CA GLU A 104 -10.49 35.75 12.75
C GLU A 104 -9.79 34.38 12.77
N THR A 105 -10.49 33.32 13.14
CA THR A 105 -9.92 31.97 13.21
C THR A 105 -9.36 31.51 11.86
N VAL A 106 -10.12 31.69 10.77
CA VAL A 106 -9.68 31.33 9.42
C VAL A 106 -8.50 32.20 8.97
N ALA A 107 -8.48 33.49 9.30
CA ALA A 107 -7.38 34.38 8.96
C ALA A 107 -6.04 33.97 9.57
N HIS A 108 -6.05 33.25 10.70
CA HIS A 108 -4.86 32.79 11.41
C HIS A 108 -4.54 31.30 11.16
N LEU A 109 -5.35 30.59 10.38
CA LEU A 109 -5.14 29.17 10.10
C LEU A 109 -3.91 28.99 9.19
N ASN A 110 -2.91 28.24 9.68
CA ASN A 110 -1.71 27.91 8.90
C ASN A 110 -1.46 26.40 8.95
N VAL A 111 -1.29 25.80 7.78
CA VAL A 111 -0.88 24.39 7.64
C VAL A 111 0.42 24.37 6.83
N ARG A 112 1.50 23.85 7.42
CA ARG A 112 2.81 23.79 6.78
C ARG A 112 3.34 22.36 6.78
N PRO A 113 3.12 21.59 5.69
CA PRO A 113 3.73 20.28 5.53
C PRO A 113 5.26 20.41 5.50
N VAL A 114 5.95 19.54 6.25
CA VAL A 114 7.41 19.43 6.22
C VAL A 114 7.75 18.05 5.70
N PHE A 115 8.38 18.00 4.53
CA PHE A 115 8.83 16.74 3.95
C PHE A 115 10.16 16.33 4.59
N THR A 116 10.23 15.07 5.00
CA THR A 116 11.44 14.45 5.56
C THR A 116 11.92 13.37 4.60
N ALA A 117 13.22 13.04 4.68
CA ALA A 117 13.74 11.88 3.97
C ALA A 117 13.02 10.60 4.44
N HIS A 118 12.84 9.65 3.52
CA HIS A 118 12.34 8.32 3.87
C HIS A 118 13.52 7.49 4.41
N PRO A 119 13.41 6.84 5.58
CA PRO A 119 14.56 6.22 6.26
C PRO A 119 15.16 5.00 5.54
N THR A 120 14.49 4.46 4.53
CA THR A 120 14.89 3.20 3.86
C THR A 120 15.02 3.31 2.34
N GLU A 121 14.84 4.50 1.75
CA GLU A 121 14.85 4.73 0.29
C GLU A 121 15.82 5.86 -0.09
N ALA A 122 17.06 5.78 0.40
CA ALA A 122 18.14 6.71 0.06
C ALA A 122 18.87 6.30 -1.22
#